data_AF-A0A7C7SPJ7-F1
#
_entry.id   AF-A0A7C7SPJ7-F1
#
_cell.length_a   1.000
_cell.length_b   1.000
_cell.length_c   1.000
_cell.angle_alpha   90.00
_cell.angle_beta   90.00
_cell.angle_gamma   90.00
#
_symmetry.space_group_name_H-M   'P 1'
#
loop_
_entity.id
_entity.type
_entity.pdbx_description
1 polymer ?
#
loop_
_entity_poly.entity_id
_entity_poly.type
_entity_poly.pdbx_seq_one_letter_code
_entity_poly.pdbx_strand_id
1 'polypeptide(L)'
;MNDQNLKLWKTPKLISFLEEAALAYRQGSPIIDDDTYDHIYLTELKRRDPKHPFFNKIEIEPDFGLGRLKHPEPMLSIEKSYSVDETKKWVTRILKEAKKQAIDETEISVMATAKLDGLAAFYREDNLLATRGDGIHGNDITSCFDKGVVNVGKGVPGVGELVMTTDYFEANLKKLGYAHPRNICVGVVNSDDVNEDFIKALKDRTVRFVPYSTLDRWEGNFDELIENHDAIQKQVLESCEYPTDGVVVEITHSSLKILLGSTSHHNRWQIAIKQRSATKETTVNSIMWQTKRTGRVTPVLSVEPIELSGSTVSRVTAHHAGNVKALQLGKGAVILVERSGEVIPKIVEVVKPASKTQITTNCASCGQALTWQRDFLVCNNHSACPAQIENTIEHFFKIHGQVDGFGSKSIEKLVAAGIDTLEKIYNLNEEDFLQAGFGPVQSKNLRRELDRSIQVEIEDWRFLSAFGISQLGRGDSRRLLQHIRINNLDKVTKDEIMEIEGFAEISSADIIEGLTKKWPTIKHILDFSFNLSQTPLLAESKAVKSPVSGMKLVFTGKMVKGSRDQMKKNALELGAELQSSVSAKTDLLICGEKVGPTKLAKAQKLGIRVVSEEEYGILLQR
;
A
#
# COMPACT_ATOMS: atom_id res chain seq x y z
N MET A 1 14.13 -1.39 -4.81
CA MET A 1 12.90 -0.71 -5.30
C MET A 1 13.27 0.69 -5.77
N ASN A 2 13.19 1.03 -7.07
CA ASN A 2 13.80 2.28 -7.57
C ASN A 2 13.03 2.94 -8.71
N ASP A 3 11.72 2.87 -8.62
CA ASP A 3 10.85 3.23 -9.72
C ASP A 3 10.10 4.51 -9.33
N GLN A 4 10.75 5.65 -9.15
CA GLN A 4 10.16 6.82 -8.46
C GLN A 4 10.15 8.10 -9.28
N ASN A 5 9.82 7.98 -10.57
CA ASN A 5 9.22 9.12 -11.26
C ASN A 5 7.73 8.85 -11.39
N LEU A 6 6.94 9.54 -10.56
CA LEU A 6 5.48 9.44 -10.55
C LEU A 6 4.91 9.59 -11.97
N LYS A 7 5.49 10.48 -12.80
CA LYS A 7 5.07 10.72 -14.19
C LYS A 7 5.25 9.50 -15.11
N LEU A 8 6.14 8.57 -14.77
CA LEU A 8 6.37 7.33 -15.53
C LEU A 8 5.45 6.19 -15.08
N TRP A 9 4.72 6.35 -13.97
CA TRP A 9 3.79 5.33 -13.51
C TRP A 9 2.50 5.39 -14.31
N LYS A 10 2.03 4.24 -14.80
CA LYS A 10 0.63 4.11 -15.22
C LYS A 10 -0.28 4.06 -13.97
N THR A 11 -1.55 4.46 -14.11
CA THR A 11 -2.54 4.49 -13.01
C THR A 11 -2.60 3.19 -12.18
N PRO A 12 -2.57 1.97 -12.76
CA PRO A 12 -2.58 0.73 -11.97
C PRO A 12 -1.40 0.58 -11.02
N LYS A 13 -0.21 1.04 -11.42
CA LYS A 13 1.00 1.00 -10.59
C LYS A 13 0.93 1.99 -9.43
N LEU A 14 0.38 3.17 -9.70
CA LEU A 14 0.13 4.18 -8.67
C LEU A 14 -0.85 3.66 -7.60
N ILE A 15 -1.91 2.98 -8.02
CA ILE A 15 -2.86 2.32 -7.11
C ILE A 15 -2.17 1.24 -6.29
N SER A 16 -1.44 0.33 -6.95
CA SER A 16 -0.74 -0.76 -6.24
C SER A 16 0.25 -0.23 -5.20
N PHE A 17 0.94 0.88 -5.48
CA PHE A 17 1.82 1.51 -4.52
C PHE A 17 1.06 2.19 -3.37
N LEU A 18 -0.07 2.86 -3.65
CA LEU A 18 -0.95 3.39 -2.61
C LEU A 18 -1.49 2.28 -1.71
N GLU A 19 -1.79 1.09 -2.25
CA GLU A 19 -2.18 -0.08 -1.45
C GLU A 19 -1.00 -0.62 -0.61
N GLU A 20 0.20 -0.72 -1.18
CA GLU A 20 1.43 -1.15 -0.46
C GLU A 20 1.78 -0.17 0.67
N ALA A 21 1.71 1.14 0.41
CA ALA A 21 1.96 2.19 1.38
C ALA A 21 0.96 2.18 2.54
N ALA A 22 -0.32 2.06 2.22
CA ALA A 22 -1.40 1.95 3.20
C ALA A 22 -1.22 0.71 4.11
N LEU A 23 -0.83 -0.42 3.54
CA LEU A 23 -0.60 -1.65 4.31
C LEU A 23 0.62 -1.53 5.23
N ALA A 24 1.72 -1.00 4.70
CA ALA A 24 2.97 -0.83 5.45
C ALA A 24 2.81 0.12 6.66
N TYR A 25 2.06 1.21 6.48
CA TYR A 25 1.70 2.13 7.58
C TYR A 25 0.93 1.40 8.70
N ARG A 26 0.00 0.51 8.34
CA ARG A 26 -0.80 -0.29 9.28
C ARG A 26 0.00 -1.37 9.99
N GLN A 27 1.03 -1.90 9.34
CA GLN A 27 1.99 -2.82 9.94
C GLN A 27 2.99 -2.12 10.87
N GLY A 28 2.88 -0.79 11.07
CA GLY A 28 3.83 -0.03 11.87
C GLY A 28 5.20 0.13 11.22
N SER A 29 5.31 -0.13 9.91
CA SER A 29 6.53 0.01 9.11
C SER A 29 6.27 0.84 7.86
N PRO A 30 5.78 2.09 7.99
CA PRO A 30 5.39 2.92 6.84
C PRO A 30 6.50 3.04 5.80
N ILE A 31 6.14 2.83 4.54
CA ILE A 31 7.03 3.07 3.37
C ILE A 31 6.81 4.44 2.74
N ILE A 32 5.78 5.19 3.18
CA ILE A 32 5.66 6.64 3.07
C ILE A 32 4.81 7.22 4.24
N ASP A 33 4.81 8.55 4.44
CA ASP A 33 3.92 9.34 5.33
C ASP A 33 2.60 9.69 4.70
N ASP A 34 1.70 10.04 5.60
CA ASP A 34 0.36 10.51 5.36
C ASP A 34 0.30 11.73 4.41
N ASP A 35 1.13 12.75 4.63
CA ASP A 35 1.15 13.98 3.83
C ASP A 35 1.48 13.70 2.37
N THR A 36 2.40 12.81 2.03
CA THR A 36 2.70 12.43 0.64
C THR A 36 1.83 11.35 0.08
N TYR A 37 1.40 10.43 0.93
CA TYR A 37 0.32 9.54 0.56
C TYR A 37 -0.83 10.40 0.00
N ASP A 38 -1.23 11.45 0.71
CA ASP A 38 -2.34 12.33 0.34
C ASP A 38 -2.00 13.34 -0.78
N HIS A 39 -0.91 14.09 -0.65
CA HIS A 39 -0.62 15.25 -1.50
C HIS A 39 0.20 14.96 -2.74
N ILE A 40 0.84 13.78 -2.82
CA ILE A 40 1.59 13.40 -4.01
C ILE A 40 0.92 12.24 -4.70
N TYR A 41 0.84 11.09 -4.04
CA TYR A 41 0.39 9.86 -4.70
C TYR A 41 -1.13 9.86 -4.91
N LEU A 42 -1.90 10.19 -3.88
CA LEU A 42 -3.35 10.25 -3.92
C LEU A 42 -3.83 11.44 -4.76
N THR A 43 -3.16 12.59 -4.65
CA THR A 43 -3.42 13.76 -5.52
C THR A 43 -3.13 13.46 -6.98
N GLU A 44 -2.03 12.78 -7.29
CA GLU A 44 -1.75 12.38 -8.67
C GLU A 44 -2.77 11.36 -9.19
N LEU A 45 -3.23 10.42 -8.35
CA LEU A 45 -4.32 9.51 -8.73
C LEU A 45 -5.60 10.30 -9.00
N LYS A 46 -5.90 11.31 -8.17
CA LYS A 46 -7.08 12.17 -8.31
C LYS A 46 -6.99 13.02 -9.58
N ARG A 47 -5.79 13.47 -9.96
CA ARG A 47 -5.53 14.17 -11.21
C ARG A 47 -5.74 13.27 -12.44
N ARG A 48 -5.36 11.99 -12.34
CA ARG A 48 -5.45 11.01 -13.45
C ARG A 48 -6.84 10.44 -13.63
N ASP A 49 -7.46 10.02 -12.54
CA ASP A 49 -8.76 9.36 -12.51
C ASP A 49 -9.52 9.75 -11.22
N PRO A 50 -10.14 10.94 -11.19
CA PRO A 50 -10.82 11.46 -10.00
C PRO A 50 -12.02 10.63 -9.55
N LYS A 51 -12.52 9.70 -10.39
CA LYS A 51 -13.66 8.82 -10.07
C LYS A 51 -13.22 7.37 -9.82
N HIS A 52 -11.92 7.13 -9.69
CA HIS A 52 -11.40 5.79 -9.50
C HIS A 52 -12.00 5.14 -8.22
N PRO A 53 -12.37 3.84 -8.23
CA PRO A 53 -12.94 3.16 -7.07
C PRO A 53 -12.06 3.17 -5.82
N PHE A 54 -10.75 3.43 -5.96
CA PHE A 54 -9.80 3.50 -4.85
C PHE A 54 -10.20 4.52 -3.77
N PHE A 55 -10.70 5.69 -4.16
CA PHE A 55 -11.15 6.72 -3.20
C PHE A 55 -12.36 6.33 -2.35
N ASN A 56 -13.01 5.24 -2.74
CA ASN A 56 -14.23 4.74 -2.15
C ASN A 56 -13.99 3.45 -1.34
N LYS A 57 -12.75 2.97 -1.26
CA LYS A 57 -12.37 1.76 -0.52
C LYS A 57 -11.75 2.13 0.82
N ILE A 58 -12.12 1.37 1.85
CA ILE A 58 -11.42 1.37 3.13
C ILE A 58 -10.14 0.55 2.96
N GLU A 59 -9.03 1.04 3.50
CA GLU A 59 -7.75 0.35 3.40
C GLU A 59 -7.74 -0.87 4.33
N ILE A 60 -7.16 -1.96 3.83
CA ILE A 60 -7.11 -3.26 4.49
C ILE A 60 -5.95 -3.28 5.50
N GLU A 61 -6.21 -3.75 6.71
CA GLU A 61 -5.18 -4.03 7.72
C GLU A 61 -4.57 -5.43 7.56
N PRO A 62 -3.32 -5.63 8.01
CA PRO A 62 -2.74 -6.96 8.11
C PRO A 62 -3.59 -7.87 9.01
N ASP A 63 -3.62 -9.17 8.73
CA ASP A 63 -4.19 -10.16 9.63
C ASP A 63 -3.22 -10.42 10.79
N PHE A 64 -3.72 -10.30 12.03
CA PHE A 64 -2.93 -10.55 13.24
C PHE A 64 -3.08 -12.00 13.75
N GLY A 65 -3.78 -12.88 13.04
CA GLY A 65 -3.86 -14.32 13.34
C GLY A 65 -4.78 -14.73 14.48
N LEU A 66 -5.39 -13.76 15.19
CA LEU A 66 -6.22 -13.96 16.39
C LEU A 66 -7.72 -14.15 16.09
N GLY A 67 -8.10 -14.26 14.81
CA GLY A 67 -9.49 -14.35 14.37
C GLY A 67 -10.11 -12.98 14.07
N ARG A 68 -11.19 -12.97 13.27
CA ARG A 68 -11.83 -11.73 12.80
C ARG A 68 -13.20 -11.50 13.44
N LEU A 69 -13.39 -10.31 14.02
CA LEU A 69 -14.63 -9.88 14.67
C LEU A 69 -15.37 -8.86 13.78
N LYS A 70 -16.66 -9.07 13.58
CA LYS A 70 -17.50 -8.15 12.79
C LYS A 70 -17.92 -6.94 13.63
N HIS A 71 -17.66 -5.73 13.16
CA HIS A 71 -18.05 -4.49 13.84
C HIS A 71 -19.58 -4.31 13.90
N PRO A 72 -20.12 -3.73 14.99
CA PRO A 72 -21.55 -3.37 15.07
C PRO A 72 -21.95 -2.37 13.98
N GLU A 73 -21.07 -1.39 13.74
CA GLU A 73 -21.19 -0.39 12.68
C GLU A 73 -19.87 -0.31 11.88
N PRO A 74 -19.91 0.03 10.58
CA PRO A 74 -18.68 0.16 9.79
C PRO A 74 -17.72 1.21 10.37
N MET A 75 -16.47 0.81 10.61
CA MET A 75 -15.40 1.74 10.97
C MET A 75 -14.83 2.38 9.71
N LEU A 76 -15.26 3.61 9.43
CA LEU A 76 -14.86 4.37 8.26
C LEU A 76 -13.59 5.20 8.51
N SER A 77 -12.99 5.68 7.43
CA SER A 77 -11.94 6.71 7.47
C SER A 77 -12.57 8.11 7.57
N ILE A 78 -11.76 9.15 7.63
CA ILE A 78 -12.20 10.55 7.79
C ILE A 78 -11.77 11.36 6.57
N GLU A 79 -12.65 12.24 6.07
CA GLU A 79 -12.25 13.25 5.07
C GLU A 79 -11.22 14.19 5.68
N LYS A 80 -10.17 14.55 4.92
CA LYS A 80 -9.07 15.37 5.42
C LYS A 80 -9.18 16.80 4.88
N SER A 81 -8.84 17.77 5.72
CA SER A 81 -8.73 19.20 5.42
C SER A 81 -7.33 19.67 5.82
N TYR A 82 -6.67 20.37 4.91
CA TYR A 82 -5.33 20.92 5.07
C TYR A 82 -5.33 22.46 5.02
N SER A 83 -6.51 23.08 4.99
CA SER A 83 -6.67 24.53 4.97
C SER A 83 -8.02 24.96 5.50
N VAL A 84 -8.10 26.18 6.02
CA VAL A 84 -9.36 26.81 6.45
C VAL A 84 -10.41 26.77 5.33
N ASP A 85 -10.01 26.98 4.07
CA ASP A 85 -10.93 26.96 2.93
C ASP A 85 -11.54 25.59 2.64
N GLU A 86 -10.80 24.50 2.89
CA GLU A 86 -11.34 23.14 2.80
C GLU A 86 -12.33 22.87 3.93
N THR A 87 -12.05 23.34 5.15
CA THR A 87 -13.00 23.27 6.27
C THR A 87 -14.26 24.08 5.98
N LYS A 88 -14.16 25.30 5.41
CA LYS A 88 -15.33 26.10 4.99
C LYS A 88 -16.21 25.37 3.97
N LYS A 89 -15.61 24.64 3.01
CA LYS A 89 -16.38 23.82 2.05
C LYS A 89 -17.14 22.71 2.74
N TRP A 90 -16.56 22.08 3.78
CA TRP A 90 -17.26 21.09 4.58
C TRP A 90 -18.45 21.69 5.34
N VAL A 91 -18.26 22.83 6.03
CA VAL A 91 -19.35 23.59 6.69
C VAL A 91 -20.47 23.90 5.71
N THR A 92 -20.14 24.43 4.53
CA THR A 92 -21.12 24.79 3.50
C THR A 92 -21.98 23.60 3.07
N ARG A 93 -21.40 22.39 2.96
CA ARG A 93 -22.15 21.17 2.61
C ARG A 93 -23.14 20.78 3.72
N ILE A 94 -22.76 20.95 4.98
CA ILE A 94 -23.61 20.66 6.14
C ILE A 94 -24.78 21.63 6.20
N LEU A 95 -24.52 22.94 6.16
CA LEU A 95 -25.56 23.98 6.20
C LEU A 95 -26.53 23.86 5.03
N LYS A 96 -26.05 23.48 3.86
CA LYS A 96 -26.90 23.20 2.69
C LYS A 96 -27.85 22.03 2.95
N GLU A 97 -27.44 20.99 3.65
CA GLU A 97 -28.32 19.87 3.99
C GLU A 97 -29.28 20.26 5.11
N ALA A 98 -28.81 20.94 6.17
CA ALA A 98 -29.66 21.46 7.24
C ALA A 98 -30.81 22.32 6.70
N LYS A 99 -30.51 23.25 5.77
CA LYS A 99 -31.51 24.12 5.14
C LYS A 99 -32.59 23.35 4.35
N LYS A 100 -32.24 22.24 3.70
CA LYS A 100 -33.24 21.39 3.00
C LYS A 100 -34.22 20.74 3.97
N GLN A 101 -33.79 20.52 5.20
CA GLN A 101 -34.53 19.85 6.26
C GLN A 101 -35.18 20.84 7.23
N ALA A 102 -35.11 22.14 6.93
CA ALA A 102 -35.58 23.22 7.79
C ALA A 102 -34.98 23.20 9.21
N ILE A 103 -33.73 22.76 9.34
CA ILE A 103 -32.95 22.84 10.59
C ILE A 103 -32.22 24.18 10.61
N ASP A 104 -32.38 24.93 11.70
CA ASP A 104 -31.68 26.20 11.91
C ASP A 104 -30.20 25.97 12.18
N GLU A 105 -29.33 26.83 11.65
CA GLU A 105 -27.89 26.74 11.86
C GLU A 105 -27.49 26.87 13.33
N THR A 106 -28.25 27.67 14.10
CA THR A 106 -28.03 27.87 15.53
C THR A 106 -28.29 26.61 16.38
N GLU A 107 -28.98 25.61 15.83
CA GLU A 107 -29.19 24.31 16.46
C GLU A 107 -28.03 23.33 16.22
N ILE A 108 -27.04 23.71 15.41
CA ILE A 108 -25.92 22.86 15.04
C ILE A 108 -24.65 23.36 15.72
N SER A 109 -24.21 22.63 16.76
CA SER A 109 -22.86 22.81 17.32
C SER A 109 -21.88 21.84 16.68
N VAL A 110 -20.60 22.18 16.76
CA VAL A 110 -19.48 21.31 16.42
C VAL A 110 -18.68 20.99 17.67
N MET A 111 -18.11 19.80 17.70
CA MET A 111 -17.09 19.43 18.67
C MET A 111 -15.78 19.07 17.96
N ALA A 112 -14.66 19.41 18.59
CA ALA A 112 -13.32 19.12 18.09
C ALA A 112 -12.54 18.30 19.13
N THR A 113 -11.99 17.17 18.71
CA THR A 113 -11.19 16.25 19.53
C THR A 113 -9.84 15.96 18.88
N ALA A 114 -8.85 15.59 19.70
CA ALA A 114 -7.53 15.26 19.19
C ALA A 114 -7.60 14.03 18.28
N LYS A 115 -7.01 14.11 17.08
CA LYS A 115 -6.89 12.96 16.18
C LYS A 115 -5.69 12.13 16.61
N LEU A 116 -5.96 11.08 17.37
CA LEU A 116 -4.93 10.17 17.88
C LEU A 116 -4.21 9.45 16.73
N ASP A 117 -2.89 9.28 16.87
CA ASP A 117 -2.05 8.51 15.94
C ASP A 117 -1.54 7.21 16.59
N GLY A 118 -2.39 6.18 16.51
CA GLY A 118 -2.16 4.87 17.11
C GLY A 118 -2.76 3.76 16.27
N LEU A 119 -3.30 2.70 16.86
CA LEU A 119 -4.03 1.67 16.14
C LEU A 119 -5.53 1.78 16.42
N ALA A 120 -6.31 2.22 15.43
CA ALA A 120 -7.75 2.30 15.51
C ALA A 120 -8.39 0.95 15.89
N ALA A 121 -9.26 0.98 16.90
CA ALA A 121 -9.96 -0.19 17.39
C ALA A 121 -11.36 0.14 17.91
N PHE A 122 -12.22 -0.88 17.97
CA PHE A 122 -13.56 -0.80 18.53
C PHE A 122 -13.64 -1.72 19.75
N TYR A 123 -13.95 -1.14 20.90
CA TYR A 123 -14.30 -1.91 22.09
C TYR A 123 -15.79 -2.21 22.10
N ARG A 124 -16.13 -3.48 22.25
CA ARG A 124 -17.47 -4.02 22.03
C ARG A 124 -18.21 -4.25 23.35
N GLU A 125 -19.53 -4.38 23.27
CA GLU A 125 -20.38 -4.72 24.41
C GLU A 125 -20.06 -6.09 25.03
N ASP A 126 -19.51 -7.02 24.24
CA ASP A 126 -19.04 -8.34 24.69
C ASP A 126 -17.64 -8.30 25.33
N ASN A 127 -17.12 -7.10 25.62
CA ASN A 127 -15.79 -6.83 26.18
C ASN A 127 -14.61 -7.21 25.27
N LEU A 128 -14.87 -7.52 23.99
CA LEU A 128 -13.83 -7.79 23.01
C LEU A 128 -13.32 -6.49 22.36
N LEU A 129 -12.04 -6.47 22.01
CA LEU A 129 -11.41 -5.37 21.29
C LEU A 129 -11.05 -5.84 19.87
N ALA A 130 -11.57 -5.13 18.86
CA ALA A 130 -11.31 -5.45 17.46
C ALA A 130 -10.61 -4.28 16.76
N THR A 131 -9.59 -4.54 15.94
CA THR A 131 -8.95 -3.49 15.12
C THR A 131 -9.90 -2.98 14.03
N ARG A 132 -9.54 -1.93 13.29
CA ARG A 132 -10.40 -1.45 12.19
C ARG A 132 -10.60 -2.51 11.10
N GLY A 133 -9.54 -3.25 10.76
CA GLY A 133 -9.58 -4.28 9.72
C GLY A 133 -9.88 -3.71 8.33
N ASP A 134 -10.88 -4.28 7.67
CA ASP A 134 -11.43 -3.77 6.40
C ASP A 134 -12.57 -2.75 6.60
N GLY A 135 -12.77 -2.29 7.84
CA GLY A 135 -13.87 -1.43 8.26
C GLY A 135 -15.17 -2.17 8.55
N ILE A 136 -15.31 -3.45 8.20
CA ILE A 136 -16.48 -4.29 8.52
C ILE A 136 -16.10 -5.39 9.52
N HIS A 137 -14.91 -5.99 9.37
CA HIS A 137 -14.36 -6.95 10.32
C HIS A 137 -12.92 -6.57 10.67
N GLY A 138 -12.68 -6.43 11.97
CA GLY A 138 -11.38 -6.25 12.60
C GLY A 138 -10.73 -7.56 12.99
N ASN A 139 -9.44 -7.51 13.31
CA ASN A 139 -8.79 -8.61 14.03
C ASN A 139 -9.11 -8.52 15.51
N ASP A 140 -9.35 -9.65 16.16
CA ASP A 140 -9.45 -9.71 17.62
C ASP A 140 -8.08 -9.38 18.23
N ILE A 141 -8.00 -8.34 19.05
CA ILE A 141 -6.80 -7.95 19.78
C ILE A 141 -7.07 -7.88 21.28
N THR A 142 -8.09 -8.57 21.76
CA THR A 142 -8.51 -8.56 23.17
C THR A 142 -7.39 -9.01 24.11
N SER A 143 -6.54 -9.95 23.65
CA SER A 143 -5.37 -10.44 24.40
C SER A 143 -4.36 -9.35 24.74
N CYS A 144 -4.42 -8.16 24.11
CA CYS A 144 -3.56 -7.04 24.49
C CYS A 144 -3.82 -6.55 25.92
N PHE A 145 -5.05 -6.72 26.45
CA PHE A 145 -5.37 -6.39 27.83
C PHE A 145 -4.63 -7.30 28.82
N ASP A 146 -4.53 -8.60 28.51
CA ASP A 146 -3.76 -9.57 29.31
C ASP A 146 -2.26 -9.24 29.32
N LYS A 147 -1.77 -8.62 28.24
CA LYS A 147 -0.40 -8.12 28.13
C LYS A 147 -0.14 -6.85 28.94
N GLY A 148 -1.19 -6.17 29.43
CA GLY A 148 -1.08 -4.97 30.27
C GLY A 148 -1.53 -3.67 29.60
N VAL A 149 -2.16 -3.72 28.42
CA VAL A 149 -2.81 -2.54 27.84
C VAL A 149 -3.93 -2.06 28.76
N VAL A 150 -4.02 -0.76 29.01
CA VAL A 150 -5.07 -0.18 29.86
C VAL A 150 -6.26 0.27 29.01
N ASN A 151 -7.45 -0.20 29.33
CA ASN A 151 -8.69 0.37 28.79
C ASN A 151 -9.11 1.63 29.55
N VAL A 152 -8.85 2.82 28.98
CA VAL A 152 -9.21 4.12 29.59
C VAL A 152 -10.72 4.31 29.64
N GLY A 153 -11.46 3.69 28.72
CA GLY A 153 -12.92 3.69 28.67
C GLY A 153 -13.62 2.98 29.81
N LYS A 154 -12.89 2.24 30.66
CA LYS A 154 -13.45 1.47 31.80
C LYS A 154 -14.63 0.58 31.38
N GLY A 155 -14.57 -0.02 30.20
CA GLY A 155 -15.62 -0.91 29.69
C GLY A 155 -16.71 -0.23 28.84
N VAL A 156 -16.64 1.08 28.60
CA VAL A 156 -17.58 1.76 27.70
C VAL A 156 -17.31 1.33 26.25
N PRO A 157 -18.29 0.73 25.55
CA PRO A 157 -18.15 0.38 24.14
C PRO A 157 -18.00 1.60 23.26
N GLY A 158 -17.21 1.49 22.21
CA GLY A 158 -17.04 2.57 21.24
C GLY A 158 -15.75 2.48 20.44
N VAL A 159 -15.67 3.39 19.47
CA VAL A 159 -14.47 3.59 18.66
C VAL A 159 -13.42 4.32 19.49
N GLY A 160 -12.17 3.90 19.35
CA GLY A 160 -11.02 4.54 19.96
C GLY A 160 -9.72 4.20 19.25
N GLU A 161 -8.63 4.57 19.88
CA GLU A 161 -7.29 4.33 19.38
C GLU A 161 -6.46 3.62 20.47
N LEU A 162 -5.70 2.60 20.08
CA LEU A 162 -4.64 2.05 20.91
C LEU A 162 -3.38 2.92 20.72
N VAL A 163 -2.97 3.62 21.77
CA VAL A 163 -1.92 4.64 21.77
C VAL A 163 -0.94 4.44 22.92
N MET A 164 0.18 5.15 22.86
CA MET A 164 1.13 5.29 23.96
C MET A 164 1.33 6.76 24.30
N THR A 165 1.53 7.08 25.58
CA THR A 165 1.84 8.46 26.01
C THR A 165 3.13 8.98 25.39
N THR A 166 3.10 10.20 24.83
CA THR A 166 4.23 10.82 24.11
C THR A 166 5.46 10.98 24.99
N ASP A 167 5.30 11.49 26.22
CA ASP A 167 6.40 11.75 27.15
C ASP A 167 7.19 10.49 27.50
N TYR A 168 6.48 9.37 27.74
CA TYR A 168 7.14 8.10 28.03
C TYR A 168 7.95 7.60 26.84
N PHE A 169 7.39 7.70 25.63
CA PHE A 169 8.08 7.29 24.40
C PHE A 169 9.36 8.10 24.19
N GLU A 170 9.28 9.43 24.28
CA GLU A 170 10.43 10.33 24.10
C GLU A 170 11.53 10.06 25.16
N ALA A 171 11.15 9.88 26.42
CA ALA A 171 12.11 9.68 27.50
C ALA A 171 12.77 8.27 27.51
N ASN A 172 12.03 7.23 27.09
CA ASN A 172 12.44 5.85 27.31
C ASN A 172 12.73 5.06 26.03
N LEU A 173 11.94 5.25 24.98
CA LEU A 173 11.92 4.35 23.81
C LEU A 173 12.60 4.95 22.58
N LYS A 174 12.48 6.26 22.35
CA LYS A 174 13.08 6.91 21.18
C LYS A 174 14.60 6.71 21.09
N LYS A 175 15.28 6.79 22.23
CA LYS A 175 16.74 6.52 22.34
C LYS A 175 17.15 5.09 22.03
N LEU A 176 16.21 4.14 22.04
CA LEU A 176 16.43 2.73 21.70
C LEU A 176 16.25 2.46 20.20
N GLY A 177 15.93 3.49 19.40
CA GLY A 177 15.82 3.39 17.94
C GLY A 177 14.41 3.18 17.43
N TYR A 178 13.38 3.21 18.29
CA TYR A 178 11.99 3.22 17.85
C TYR A 178 11.63 4.57 17.22
N ALA A 179 10.99 4.53 16.04
CA ALA A 179 10.71 5.73 15.27
C ALA A 179 9.44 6.48 15.71
N HIS A 180 8.41 5.76 16.18
CA HIS A 180 7.13 6.36 16.56
C HIS A 180 6.38 5.50 17.61
N PRO A 181 5.55 6.10 18.50
CA PRO A 181 4.77 5.34 19.49
C PRO A 181 3.81 4.30 18.89
N ARG A 182 3.29 4.55 17.67
CA ARG A 182 2.44 3.61 16.91
C ARG A 182 3.10 2.24 16.73
N ASN A 183 4.41 2.21 16.50
CA ASN A 183 5.18 0.97 16.31
C ASN A 183 5.09 0.06 17.53
N ILE A 184 5.04 0.67 18.73
CA ILE A 184 4.92 -0.06 19.98
C ILE A 184 3.52 -0.68 20.09
N CYS A 185 2.48 0.09 19.78
CA CYS A 185 1.10 -0.38 19.81
C CYS A 185 0.89 -1.57 18.86
N VAL A 186 1.40 -1.48 17.62
CA VAL A 186 1.35 -2.57 16.65
C VAL A 186 2.17 -3.77 17.12
N GLY A 187 3.36 -3.55 17.67
CA GLY A 187 4.22 -4.61 18.20
C GLY A 187 3.55 -5.40 19.33
N VAL A 188 2.85 -4.73 20.24
CA VAL A 188 2.11 -5.36 21.35
C VAL A 188 0.97 -6.26 20.86
N VAL A 189 0.25 -5.85 19.82
CA VAL A 189 -0.89 -6.65 19.32
C VAL A 189 -0.43 -7.80 18.40
N ASN A 190 0.69 -7.65 17.70
CA ASN A 190 1.12 -8.59 16.66
C ASN A 190 2.04 -9.72 17.14
N SER A 191 2.53 -9.68 18.38
CA SER A 191 3.46 -10.69 18.89
C SER A 191 2.99 -11.27 20.22
N ASP A 192 3.02 -12.60 20.34
CA ASP A 192 2.79 -13.30 21.59
C ASP A 192 3.92 -13.06 22.59
N ASP A 193 5.16 -13.00 22.09
CA ASP A 193 6.36 -12.69 22.88
C ASP A 193 6.71 -11.21 22.78
N VAL A 194 6.29 -10.47 23.80
CA VAL A 194 6.49 -9.01 23.87
C VAL A 194 7.96 -8.69 24.23
N ASN A 195 8.62 -7.84 23.44
CA ASN A 195 9.97 -7.35 23.70
C ASN A 195 10.09 -6.73 25.12
N GLU A 196 11.21 -6.94 25.82
CA GLU A 196 11.50 -6.38 27.15
C GLU A 196 11.18 -4.88 27.28
N ASP A 197 11.50 -4.08 26.26
CA ASP A 197 11.22 -2.64 26.23
C ASP A 197 9.71 -2.35 26.32
N PHE A 198 8.90 -3.20 25.65
CA PHE A 198 7.45 -3.09 25.62
C PHE A 198 6.84 -3.64 26.91
N ILE A 199 7.41 -4.71 27.48
CA ILE A 199 7.00 -5.25 28.79
C ILE A 199 7.08 -4.14 29.84
N LYS A 200 8.17 -3.36 29.84
CA LYS A 200 8.31 -2.24 30.78
C LYS A 200 7.24 -1.17 30.54
N ALA A 201 7.02 -0.78 29.29
CA ALA A 201 5.98 0.21 28.95
C ALA A 201 4.56 -0.25 29.36
N LEU A 202 4.25 -1.54 29.19
CA LEU A 202 2.98 -2.14 29.61
C LEU A 202 2.84 -2.15 31.13
N LYS A 203 3.90 -2.53 31.86
CA LYS A 203 3.92 -2.48 33.34
C LYS A 203 3.74 -1.05 33.87
N ASP A 204 4.34 -0.07 33.18
CA ASP A 204 4.21 1.35 33.51
C ASP A 204 2.87 1.95 33.04
N ARG A 205 1.97 1.14 32.46
CA ARG A 205 0.60 1.51 32.07
C ARG A 205 0.53 2.64 31.04
N THR A 206 1.53 2.72 30.16
CA THR A 206 1.64 3.80 29.17
C THR A 206 1.05 3.45 27.81
N VAL A 207 0.84 2.15 27.52
CA VAL A 207 0.08 1.69 26.35
C VAL A 207 -1.40 1.55 26.73
N ARG A 208 -2.28 2.25 26.01
CA ARG A 208 -3.68 2.45 26.40
C ARG A 208 -4.60 2.36 25.20
N PHE A 209 -5.75 1.71 25.38
CA PHE A 209 -6.89 1.91 24.49
C PHE A 209 -7.72 3.10 25.01
N VAL A 210 -7.87 4.10 24.15
CA VAL A 210 -8.53 5.37 24.46
C VAL A 210 -9.76 5.52 23.56
N PRO A 211 -10.99 5.31 24.07
CA PRO A 211 -12.19 5.64 23.33
C PRO A 211 -12.25 7.14 23.05
N TYR A 212 -12.65 7.54 21.84
CA TYR A 212 -12.72 8.96 21.48
C TYR A 212 -13.71 9.74 22.35
N SER A 213 -14.72 9.07 22.92
CA SER A 213 -15.68 9.65 23.87
C SER A 213 -15.04 10.09 25.20
N THR A 214 -13.81 9.65 25.49
CA THR A 214 -13.07 10.00 26.72
C THR A 214 -12.08 11.14 26.53
N LEU A 215 -11.90 11.61 25.29
CA LEU A 215 -10.98 12.72 25.01
C LEU A 215 -11.59 14.06 25.44
N ASP A 216 -10.69 14.95 25.86
CA ASP A 216 -11.04 16.36 25.99
C ASP A 216 -11.49 16.92 24.64
N ARG A 217 -12.50 17.78 24.68
CA ARG A 217 -13.13 18.33 23.49
C ARG A 217 -13.41 19.82 23.62
N TRP A 218 -13.19 20.53 22.53
CA TRP A 218 -13.70 21.88 22.33
C TRP A 218 -15.11 21.78 21.72
N GLU A 219 -16.03 22.65 22.13
CA GLU A 219 -17.38 22.77 21.55
C GLU A 219 -17.66 24.22 21.18
N GLY A 220 -18.29 24.45 20.04
CA GLY A 220 -18.64 25.78 19.57
C GLY A 220 -19.51 25.75 18.30
N ASN A 221 -19.67 26.89 17.66
CA ASN A 221 -20.39 27.01 16.39
C ASN A 221 -19.44 27.04 15.17
N PHE A 222 -20.00 27.07 13.96
CA PHE A 222 -19.20 27.07 12.74
C PHE A 222 -18.38 28.35 12.54
N ASP A 223 -18.90 29.52 12.93
CA ASP A 223 -18.17 30.78 12.81
C ASP A 223 -16.93 30.77 13.70
N GLU A 224 -17.08 30.34 14.97
CA GLU A 224 -15.98 30.20 15.91
C GLU A 224 -14.91 29.21 15.40
N LEU A 225 -15.34 28.08 14.82
CA LEU A 225 -14.44 27.09 14.22
C LEU A 225 -13.62 27.68 13.07
N ILE A 226 -14.23 28.54 12.26
CA ILE A 226 -13.57 29.12 11.07
C ILE A 226 -12.69 30.31 11.44
N GLU A 227 -13.16 31.19 12.33
CA GLU A 227 -12.42 32.38 12.78
C GLU A 227 -11.22 32.02 13.65
N ASN A 228 -11.36 31.00 14.52
CA ASN A 228 -10.33 30.59 15.47
C ASN A 228 -9.68 29.24 15.10
N HIS A 229 -9.69 28.89 13.81
CA HIS A 229 -9.28 27.57 13.30
C HIS A 229 -7.93 27.06 13.84
N ASP A 230 -6.87 27.86 13.73
CA ASP A 230 -5.53 27.48 14.21
C ASP A 230 -5.44 27.44 15.74
N ALA A 231 -6.15 28.33 16.43
CA ALA A 231 -6.14 28.41 17.89
C ALA A 231 -6.86 27.21 18.52
N ILE A 232 -8.01 26.82 17.97
CA ILE A 232 -8.74 25.61 18.37
C ILE A 232 -7.89 24.37 18.10
N GLN A 233 -7.26 24.29 16.92
CA GLN A 233 -6.38 23.17 16.61
C GLN A 233 -5.26 23.07 17.65
N LYS A 234 -4.57 24.16 17.92
CA LYS A 234 -3.49 24.21 18.92
C LYS A 234 -3.98 23.81 20.32
N GLN A 235 -5.10 24.37 20.77
CA GLN A 235 -5.68 24.07 22.08
C GLN A 235 -5.96 22.57 22.25
N VAL A 236 -6.59 21.94 21.26
CA VAL A 236 -6.97 20.52 21.31
C VAL A 236 -5.74 19.60 21.26
N LEU A 237 -4.70 19.99 20.51
CA LEU A 237 -3.46 19.23 20.44
C LEU A 237 -2.66 19.33 21.74
N GLU A 238 -2.55 20.52 22.33
CA GLU A 238 -1.82 20.76 23.59
C GLU A 238 -2.47 20.06 24.80
N SER A 239 -3.79 19.80 24.76
CA SER A 239 -4.48 19.03 25.79
C SER A 239 -4.31 17.51 25.68
N CYS A 240 -3.66 17.00 24.63
CA CYS A 240 -3.54 15.57 24.39
C CYS A 240 -2.16 15.02 24.80
N GLU A 241 -2.13 14.06 25.74
CA GLU A 241 -0.88 13.40 26.18
C GLU A 241 -0.37 12.32 25.18
N TYR A 242 -1.14 12.03 24.14
CA TYR A 242 -0.88 10.99 23.15
C TYR A 242 -0.37 11.61 21.84
N PRO A 243 0.31 10.82 20.97
CA PRO A 243 0.67 11.28 19.64
C PRO A 243 -0.60 11.60 18.84
N THR A 244 -0.55 12.70 18.11
CA THR A 244 -1.68 13.20 17.31
C THR A 244 -1.20 13.65 15.93
N ASP A 245 -2.00 13.40 14.90
CA ASP A 245 -1.72 13.83 13.52
C ASP A 245 -2.72 14.90 13.03
N GLY A 246 -3.48 15.50 13.94
CA GLY A 246 -4.44 16.56 13.65
C GLY A 246 -5.59 16.63 14.65
N VAL A 247 -6.69 17.24 14.24
CA VAL A 247 -7.93 17.38 15.03
C VAL A 247 -9.11 16.84 14.23
N VAL A 248 -9.99 16.06 14.86
CA VAL A 248 -11.26 15.63 14.27
C VAL A 248 -12.34 16.60 14.70
N VAL A 249 -13.07 17.15 13.75
CA VAL A 249 -14.24 18.00 13.98
C VAL A 249 -15.48 17.27 13.51
N GLU A 250 -16.52 17.23 14.33
CA GLU A 250 -17.81 16.65 13.99
C GLU A 250 -18.98 17.50 14.50
N ILE A 251 -20.14 17.43 13.85
CA ILE A 251 -21.34 18.09 14.37
C ILE A 251 -21.89 17.33 15.59
N THR A 252 -22.62 17.99 16.47
CA THR A 252 -23.29 17.34 17.62
C THR A 252 -24.72 16.91 17.30
N HIS A 253 -25.34 17.43 16.23
CA HIS A 253 -26.74 17.21 15.91
C HIS A 253 -27.02 15.79 15.34
N SER A 254 -27.51 14.88 16.18
CA SER A 254 -27.73 13.45 15.85
C SER A 254 -28.60 13.19 14.62
N SER A 255 -29.76 13.84 14.48
CA SER A 255 -30.66 13.62 13.33
C SER A 255 -30.00 14.03 12.00
N LEU A 256 -29.22 15.12 12.01
CA LEU A 256 -28.51 15.59 10.84
C LEU A 256 -27.34 14.66 10.47
N LYS A 257 -26.68 14.01 11.45
CA LYS A 257 -25.70 12.94 11.17
C LYS A 257 -26.32 11.78 10.39
N ILE A 258 -27.52 11.34 10.78
CA ILE A 258 -28.24 10.26 10.09
C ILE A 258 -28.58 10.66 8.65
N LEU A 259 -29.05 11.90 8.45
CA LEU A 259 -29.43 12.41 7.12
C LEU A 259 -28.23 12.62 6.19
N LEU A 260 -27.13 13.18 6.70
CA LEU A 260 -25.88 13.35 5.96
C LEU A 260 -25.27 11.98 5.61
N GLY A 261 -25.41 11.01 6.52
CA GLY A 261 -24.91 9.66 6.40
C GLY A 261 -23.42 9.60 6.07
N SER A 262 -23.04 8.57 5.34
CA SER A 262 -21.65 8.31 4.96
C SER A 262 -21.50 8.06 3.46
N THR A 263 -20.29 8.24 2.98
CA THR A 263 -19.82 7.61 1.74
C THR A 263 -19.35 6.19 2.07
N SER A 264 -18.85 5.45 1.08
CA SER A 264 -18.20 4.16 1.36
C SER A 264 -16.83 4.29 2.03
N HIS A 265 -16.32 5.52 2.20
CA HIS A 265 -15.00 5.80 2.80
C HIS A 265 -15.08 6.58 4.12
N HIS A 266 -15.96 7.57 4.23
CA HIS A 266 -16.02 8.49 5.37
C HIS A 266 -17.44 9.00 5.66
N ASN A 267 -17.67 9.38 6.92
CA ASN A 267 -18.87 10.08 7.36
C ASN A 267 -18.88 11.53 6.83
N ARG A 268 -20.01 12.02 6.33
CA ARG A 268 -20.11 13.39 5.79
C ARG A 268 -20.20 14.47 6.88
N TRP A 269 -20.48 14.05 8.11
CA TRP A 269 -20.72 14.90 9.27
C TRP A 269 -19.49 15.13 10.15
N GLN A 270 -18.31 14.65 9.73
CA GLN A 270 -17.02 14.86 10.40
C GLN A 270 -15.90 15.14 9.39
N ILE A 271 -14.83 15.81 9.83
CA ILE A 271 -13.63 16.12 9.03
C ILE A 271 -12.37 16.12 9.92
N ALA A 272 -11.24 15.69 9.38
CA ALA A 272 -9.94 15.72 10.04
C ALA A 272 -9.13 16.92 9.54
N ILE A 273 -8.84 17.87 10.43
CA ILE A 273 -8.00 19.05 10.16
C ILE A 273 -6.54 18.68 10.45
N LYS A 274 -5.72 18.63 9.41
CA LYS A 274 -4.28 18.28 9.44
C LYS A 274 -3.39 19.49 9.16
N GLN A 275 -2.17 19.46 9.70
CA GLN A 275 -1.12 20.43 9.35
C GLN A 275 -0.25 19.90 8.21
N ARG A 276 0.29 20.79 7.39
CA ARG A 276 1.30 20.43 6.38
C ARG A 276 2.66 20.23 7.04
N SER A 277 3.41 19.23 6.58
CA SER A 277 4.76 18.95 7.07
C SER A 277 5.70 20.16 6.95
N ALA A 278 6.47 20.44 7.99
CA ALA A 278 7.45 21.52 7.98
C ALA A 278 8.62 21.20 7.03
N THR A 279 9.01 22.18 6.19
CA THR A 279 10.24 22.12 5.40
C THR A 279 11.45 22.40 6.30
N LYS A 280 12.59 21.75 6.02
CA LYS A 280 13.87 22.09 6.67
C LYS A 280 14.99 22.24 5.66
N GLU A 281 15.91 23.15 5.95
CA GLU A 281 17.13 23.32 5.17
C GLU A 281 18.21 22.34 5.64
N THR A 282 19.02 21.82 4.71
CA THR A 282 20.21 21.02 5.03
C THR A 282 21.30 21.23 3.98
N THR A 283 22.55 20.99 4.37
CA THR A 283 23.72 21.05 3.50
C THR A 283 24.00 19.70 2.87
N VAL A 284 24.27 19.67 1.57
CA VAL A 284 24.72 18.48 0.84
C VAL A 284 26.20 18.20 1.15
N ASN A 285 26.48 17.04 1.73
CA ASN A 285 27.83 16.55 2.04
C ASN A 285 28.50 15.90 0.83
N SER A 286 27.78 15.03 0.12
CA SER A 286 28.29 14.27 -1.03
C SER A 286 27.16 13.69 -1.88
N ILE A 287 27.50 13.13 -3.05
CA ILE A 287 26.56 12.43 -3.93
C ILE A 287 27.00 10.97 -4.06
N MET A 288 26.13 10.04 -3.69
CA MET A 288 26.28 8.60 -3.92
C MET A 288 25.55 8.20 -5.21
N TRP A 289 26.22 7.46 -6.09
CA TRP A 289 25.66 7.01 -7.35
C TRP A 289 25.33 5.52 -7.28
N GLN A 290 24.04 5.19 -7.27
CA GLN A 290 23.57 3.82 -7.11
C GLN A 290 23.12 3.23 -8.44
N THR A 291 23.79 2.19 -8.91
CA THR A 291 23.39 1.42 -10.10
C THR A 291 22.23 0.48 -9.76
N LYS A 292 21.20 0.44 -10.59
CA LYS A 292 19.98 -0.37 -10.41
C LYS A 292 19.92 -1.51 -11.40
N ARG A 293 18.96 -2.41 -11.21
CA ARG A 293 18.72 -3.61 -12.04
C ARG A 293 18.83 -3.38 -13.55
N THR A 294 18.24 -2.29 -14.05
CA THR A 294 18.21 -1.96 -15.49
C THR A 294 19.42 -1.17 -15.97
N GLY A 295 20.48 -1.06 -15.15
CA GLY A 295 21.65 -0.25 -15.43
C GLY A 295 21.50 1.24 -15.10
N ARG A 296 20.28 1.73 -14.82
CA ARG A 296 20.07 3.13 -14.40
C ARG A 296 20.91 3.47 -13.17
N VAL A 297 21.64 4.58 -13.23
CA VAL A 297 22.47 5.08 -12.15
C VAL A 297 21.78 6.29 -11.52
N THR A 298 21.31 6.12 -10.28
CA THR A 298 20.51 7.11 -9.56
C THR A 298 21.38 7.86 -8.53
N PRO A 299 21.37 9.21 -8.54
CA PRO A 299 22.05 10.01 -7.51
C PRO A 299 21.23 10.09 -6.22
N VAL A 300 21.90 9.81 -5.11
CA VAL A 300 21.40 9.98 -3.74
C VAL A 300 22.35 10.93 -3.02
N LEU A 301 21.84 12.08 -2.59
CA LEU A 301 22.58 13.05 -1.81
C LEU A 301 22.75 12.53 -0.38
N SER A 302 23.98 12.54 0.12
CA SER A 302 24.25 12.51 1.56
C SER A 302 24.17 13.94 2.07
N VAL A 303 23.38 14.20 3.10
CA VAL A 303 23.14 15.54 3.65
C VAL A 303 23.55 15.58 5.12
N GLU A 304 23.72 16.79 5.66
CA GLU A 304 23.82 16.97 7.11
C GLU A 304 22.53 16.43 7.76
N PRO A 305 22.62 15.56 8.78
CA PRO A 305 21.45 14.97 9.41
C PRO A 305 20.49 16.04 9.92
N ILE A 306 19.24 15.99 9.46
CA ILE A 306 18.18 16.88 9.90
C ILE A 306 16.99 16.07 10.40
N GLU A 307 16.28 16.59 11.40
CA GLU A 307 15.07 15.95 11.90
C GLU A 307 13.86 16.41 11.08
N LEU A 308 13.24 15.53 10.29
CA LEU A 308 12.04 15.82 9.51
C LEU A 308 10.93 14.84 9.93
N SER A 309 9.80 15.40 10.41
CA SER A 309 8.64 14.62 10.88
C SER A 309 9.04 13.48 11.83
N GLY A 310 9.70 13.83 12.94
CA GLY A 310 10.09 12.90 14.00
C GLY A 310 11.21 11.90 13.67
N SER A 311 11.84 11.97 12.50
CA SER A 311 12.99 11.10 12.18
C SER A 311 14.19 11.86 11.61
N THR A 312 15.37 11.29 11.81
CA THR A 312 16.62 11.82 11.25
C THR A 312 16.79 11.41 9.80
N VAL A 313 16.81 12.41 8.92
CA VAL A 313 17.08 12.28 7.49
C VAL A 313 18.53 12.61 7.21
N SER A 314 19.26 11.66 6.61
CA SER A 314 20.65 11.83 6.16
C SER A 314 20.85 11.56 4.67
N ARG A 315 19.79 11.14 3.96
CA ARG A 315 19.83 10.83 2.52
C ARG A 315 18.63 11.42 1.81
N VAL A 316 18.87 12.07 0.68
CA VAL A 316 17.86 12.76 -0.14
C VAL A 316 18.02 12.34 -1.59
N THR A 317 16.94 11.96 -2.27
CA THR A 317 17.04 11.60 -3.69
C THR A 317 17.16 12.85 -4.55
N ALA A 318 18.06 12.84 -5.54
CA ALA A 318 18.06 13.84 -6.61
C ALA A 318 17.28 13.34 -7.85
N HIS A 319 16.64 12.17 -7.76
CA HIS A 319 15.90 11.45 -8.81
C HIS A 319 16.74 10.96 -10.00
N HIS A 320 17.49 11.84 -10.68
CA HIS A 320 18.30 11.49 -11.84
C HIS A 320 19.48 12.46 -12.05
N ALA A 321 20.46 12.04 -12.86
CA ALA A 321 21.69 12.81 -13.11
C ALA A 321 21.41 14.18 -13.75
N GLY A 322 20.37 14.29 -14.58
CA GLY A 322 19.92 15.56 -15.15
C GLY A 322 19.53 16.59 -14.09
N ASN A 323 18.87 16.19 -12.99
CA ASN A 323 18.53 17.10 -11.89
C ASN A 323 19.78 17.55 -11.15
N VAL A 324 20.74 16.66 -10.91
CA VAL A 324 22.02 17.04 -10.29
C VAL A 324 22.68 18.15 -11.11
N LYS A 325 22.67 18.04 -12.44
CA LYS A 325 23.20 19.06 -13.35
C LYS A 325 22.36 20.35 -13.36
N ALA A 326 21.04 20.23 -13.51
CA ALA A 326 20.13 21.37 -13.66
C ALA A 326 20.01 22.21 -12.38
N LEU A 327 19.96 21.55 -11.22
CA LEU A 327 19.83 22.16 -9.91
C LEU A 327 21.20 22.46 -9.26
N GLN A 328 22.30 22.22 -9.98
CA GLN A 328 23.68 22.45 -9.52
C GLN A 328 23.97 21.82 -8.14
N LEU A 329 23.52 20.58 -7.97
CA LEU A 329 23.66 19.85 -6.70
C LEU A 329 25.10 19.31 -6.56
N GLY A 330 25.67 19.46 -5.36
CA GLY A 330 27.02 19.06 -5.07
C GLY A 330 27.39 19.38 -3.63
N LYS A 331 28.61 19.03 -3.21
CA LYS A 331 29.10 19.35 -1.86
C LYS A 331 28.98 20.84 -1.59
N GLY A 332 28.35 21.20 -0.47
CA GLY A 332 28.13 22.58 -0.04
C GLY A 332 26.91 23.27 -0.65
N ALA A 333 26.10 22.59 -1.47
CA ALA A 333 24.76 23.09 -1.81
C ALA A 333 23.88 23.07 -0.54
N VAL A 334 23.03 24.08 -0.39
CA VAL A 334 21.98 24.12 0.65
C VAL A 334 20.65 23.90 -0.03
N ILE A 335 19.92 22.90 0.45
CA ILE A 335 18.64 22.47 -0.12
C ILE A 335 17.55 22.58 0.92
N LEU A 336 16.39 23.08 0.50
CA LEU A 336 15.17 23.00 1.27
C LEU A 336 14.53 21.66 0.95
N VAL A 337 14.39 20.84 1.97
CA VAL A 337 13.86 19.50 1.86
C VAL A 337 12.59 19.41 2.67
N GLU A 338 11.58 18.84 2.06
CA GLU A 338 10.44 18.33 2.79
C GLU A 338 10.48 16.83 2.72
N ARG A 339 10.01 16.22 3.81
CA ARG A 339 9.65 14.83 3.73
C ARG A 339 8.41 14.78 2.90
N SER A 340 8.62 14.39 1.65
CA SER A 340 7.54 13.80 0.91
C SER A 340 7.34 12.42 1.50
N GLY A 341 6.44 12.27 2.48
CA GLY A 341 6.00 10.92 2.72
C GLY A 341 6.93 10.19 3.60
N GLU A 342 7.44 10.75 4.70
CA GLU A 342 8.21 10.15 5.80
C GLU A 342 9.16 9.03 5.39
N VAL A 343 9.55 8.94 4.13
CA VAL A 343 10.38 7.84 3.66
C VAL A 343 11.35 8.35 2.63
N ILE A 344 10.96 9.27 1.75
CA ILE A 344 11.91 9.84 0.80
C ILE A 344 11.83 11.36 0.82
N PRO A 345 12.80 12.00 1.50
CA PRO A 345 12.95 13.43 1.42
C PRO A 345 13.14 13.83 -0.04
N LYS A 346 12.38 14.83 -0.47
CA LYS A 346 12.51 15.44 -1.78
C LYS A 346 13.04 16.85 -1.63
N ILE A 347 13.74 17.29 -2.66
CA ILE A 347 14.20 18.67 -2.78
C ILE A 347 13.01 19.50 -3.21
N VAL A 348 12.58 20.42 -2.36
CA VAL A 348 11.57 21.44 -2.68
C VAL A 348 12.23 22.56 -3.48
N GLU A 349 13.38 23.01 -2.98
CA GLU A 349 14.10 24.15 -3.52
C GLU A 349 15.61 24.00 -3.27
N VAL A 350 16.41 24.61 -4.13
CA VAL A 350 17.85 24.80 -3.89
C VAL A 350 18.08 26.24 -3.42
N VAL A 351 18.26 26.40 -2.11
CA VAL A 351 18.51 27.69 -1.46
C VAL A 351 19.87 28.26 -1.88
N LYS A 352 20.87 27.38 -1.97
CA LYS A 352 22.22 27.73 -2.43
C LYS A 352 22.78 26.62 -3.31
N PRO A 353 23.11 26.90 -4.59
CA PRO A 353 23.75 25.90 -5.46
C PRO A 353 25.18 25.60 -5.00
N ALA A 354 25.71 24.44 -5.39
CA ALA A 354 27.10 24.10 -5.13
C ALA A 354 28.05 24.91 -6.03
N SER A 355 29.24 25.23 -5.51
CA SER A 355 30.30 25.89 -6.30
C SER A 355 30.80 25.01 -7.46
N LYS A 356 30.72 23.68 -7.30
CA LYS A 356 31.06 22.72 -8.36
C LYS A 356 30.14 21.50 -8.27
N THR A 357 29.46 21.21 -9.38
CA THR A 357 28.67 20.00 -9.57
C THR A 357 29.51 18.93 -10.27
N GLN A 358 29.59 17.73 -9.71
CA GLN A 358 30.32 16.61 -10.30
C GLN A 358 29.37 15.48 -10.68
N ILE A 359 29.38 15.12 -11.95
CA ILE A 359 28.63 13.97 -12.47
C ILE A 359 29.62 12.83 -12.69
N THR A 360 29.28 11.64 -12.19
CA THR A 360 30.12 10.46 -12.41
C THR A 360 30.12 10.04 -13.88
N THR A 361 31.29 9.68 -14.40
CA THR A 361 31.48 9.14 -15.76
C THR A 361 31.56 7.62 -15.78
N ASN A 362 31.80 6.98 -14.63
CA ASN A 362 32.00 5.55 -14.48
C ASN A 362 31.02 4.96 -13.46
N CYS A 363 30.60 3.72 -13.69
CA CYS A 363 29.72 2.98 -12.79
C CYS A 363 30.44 2.72 -11.47
N ALA A 364 29.85 3.14 -10.35
CA ALA A 364 30.42 2.92 -9.01
C ALA A 364 30.52 1.43 -8.63
N SER A 365 29.75 0.55 -9.30
CA SER A 365 29.76 -0.89 -9.03
C SER A 365 30.77 -1.66 -9.88
N CYS A 366 30.87 -1.37 -11.18
CA CYS A 366 31.70 -2.18 -12.09
C CYS A 366 32.77 -1.39 -12.85
N GLY A 367 32.93 -0.10 -12.58
CA GLY A 367 33.94 0.77 -13.20
C GLY A 367 33.71 1.13 -14.68
N GLN A 368 32.78 0.47 -15.37
CA GLN A 368 32.50 0.71 -16.79
C GLN A 368 31.98 2.13 -17.06
N ALA A 369 32.30 2.65 -18.25
CA ALA A 369 31.86 3.98 -18.68
C ALA A 369 30.33 4.05 -18.76
N LEU A 370 29.76 5.15 -18.27
CA LEU A 370 28.33 5.40 -18.28
C LEU A 370 27.92 6.16 -19.54
N THR A 371 26.74 5.83 -20.05
CA THR A 371 26.12 6.56 -21.18
C THR A 371 24.93 7.37 -20.71
N TRP A 372 24.75 8.56 -21.29
CA TRP A 372 23.54 9.35 -21.09
C TRP A 372 22.40 8.82 -21.94
N GLN A 373 21.23 8.70 -21.32
CA GLN A 373 19.95 8.49 -22.00
C GLN A 373 18.97 9.53 -21.48
N ARG A 374 18.82 10.63 -22.23
CA ARG A 374 18.09 11.83 -21.79
C ARG A 374 18.67 12.34 -20.46
N ASP A 375 17.87 12.40 -19.40
CA ASP A 375 18.29 12.89 -18.08
C ASP A 375 18.96 11.82 -17.19
N PHE A 376 19.11 10.59 -17.70
CA PHE A 376 19.58 9.44 -16.92
C PHE A 376 21.00 9.03 -17.34
N LEU A 377 21.78 8.58 -16.37
CA LEU A 377 23.00 7.80 -16.61
C LEU A 377 22.66 6.31 -16.60
N VAL A 378 23.27 5.56 -17.50
CA VAL A 378 23.04 4.12 -17.65
C VAL A 378 24.36 3.37 -17.75
N CYS A 379 24.49 2.32 -16.94
CA CYS A 379 25.53 1.31 -17.00
C CYS A 379 25.09 0.19 -17.95
N ASN A 380 25.73 0.09 -19.12
CA ASN A 380 25.37 -0.91 -20.13
C ASN A 380 26.00 -2.30 -19.90
N ASN A 381 26.80 -2.45 -18.83
CA ASN A 381 27.38 -3.75 -18.44
C ASN A 381 26.35 -4.67 -17.77
N HIS A 382 25.30 -5.05 -18.52
CA HIS A 382 24.15 -5.78 -18.00
C HIS A 382 24.46 -7.22 -17.55
N SER A 383 25.51 -7.84 -18.07
CA SER A 383 25.87 -9.23 -17.78
C SER A 383 26.83 -9.39 -16.61
N ALA A 384 27.65 -8.38 -16.31
CA ALA A 384 28.73 -8.52 -15.32
C ALA A 384 28.78 -7.41 -14.27
N CYS A 385 27.84 -6.47 -14.26
CA CYS A 385 27.79 -5.44 -13.22
C CYS A 385 27.21 -6.04 -11.91
N PRO A 386 27.99 -6.11 -10.80
CA PRO A 386 27.54 -6.73 -9.56
C PRO A 386 26.23 -6.13 -9.04
N ALA A 387 26.10 -4.80 -9.05
CA ALA A 387 24.87 -4.14 -8.62
C ALA A 387 23.66 -4.50 -9.51
N GLN A 388 23.84 -4.70 -10.81
CA GLN A 388 22.73 -5.13 -11.68
C GLN A 388 22.32 -6.57 -11.38
N ILE A 389 23.29 -7.43 -11.13
CA ILE A 389 23.09 -8.84 -10.74
C ILE A 389 22.34 -8.91 -9.40
N GLU A 390 22.88 -8.27 -8.35
CA GLU A 390 22.28 -8.23 -7.01
C GLU A 390 20.83 -7.74 -7.07
N ASN A 391 20.60 -6.59 -7.73
CA ASN A 391 19.24 -6.04 -7.87
C ASN A 391 18.32 -6.90 -8.75
N THR A 392 18.87 -7.74 -9.63
CA THR A 392 18.09 -8.71 -10.43
C THR A 392 17.62 -9.86 -9.55
N ILE A 393 18.52 -10.43 -8.75
CA ILE A 393 18.21 -11.52 -7.83
C ILE A 393 17.25 -11.04 -6.74
N GLU A 394 17.48 -9.85 -6.18
CA GLU A 394 16.60 -9.26 -5.15
C GLU A 394 15.20 -9.02 -5.71
N HIS A 395 15.11 -8.54 -6.96
CA HIS A 395 13.83 -8.37 -7.63
C HIS A 395 13.08 -9.69 -7.78
N PHE A 396 13.77 -10.77 -8.17
CA PHE A 396 13.16 -12.09 -8.30
C PHE A 396 12.54 -12.53 -6.97
N PHE A 397 13.31 -12.56 -5.88
CA PHE A 397 12.80 -13.00 -4.58
C PHE A 397 11.73 -12.06 -4.02
N LYS A 398 11.83 -10.74 -4.23
CA LYS A 398 10.77 -9.80 -3.83
C LYS A 398 9.45 -10.09 -4.56
N ILE A 399 9.49 -10.28 -5.88
CA ILE A 399 8.28 -10.48 -6.68
C ILE A 399 7.70 -11.88 -6.47
N HIS A 400 8.55 -12.90 -6.40
CA HIS A 400 8.18 -14.26 -6.00
C HIS A 400 7.52 -14.24 -4.61
N GLY A 401 8.12 -13.53 -3.65
CA GLY A 401 7.55 -13.19 -2.33
C GLY A 401 7.00 -14.38 -1.54
N GLN A 402 7.60 -15.55 -1.72
CA GLN A 402 7.37 -16.75 -0.89
C GLN A 402 8.71 -17.32 -0.38
N VAL A 403 9.83 -16.63 -0.60
CA VAL A 403 11.16 -17.09 -0.19
C VAL A 403 11.76 -16.04 0.72
N ASP A 404 11.81 -16.36 2.01
CA ASP A 404 12.35 -15.46 3.02
C ASP A 404 13.88 -15.61 3.15
N GLY A 405 14.54 -14.60 3.68
CA GLY A 405 15.99 -14.61 3.93
C GLY A 405 16.86 -14.11 2.77
N PHE A 406 16.31 -13.92 1.57
CA PHE A 406 17.02 -13.37 0.40
C PHE A 406 16.87 -11.85 0.26
N GLY A 407 17.18 -11.11 1.34
CA GLY A 407 17.27 -9.64 1.32
C GLY A 407 18.61 -9.13 0.76
N SER A 408 18.75 -7.81 0.56
CA SER A 408 19.92 -7.20 -0.10
C SER A 408 21.26 -7.66 0.49
N LYS A 409 21.38 -7.76 1.83
CA LYS A 409 22.63 -8.20 2.49
C LYS A 409 22.98 -9.67 2.25
N SER A 410 21.98 -10.54 2.21
CA SER A 410 22.20 -11.96 1.87
C SER A 410 22.63 -12.09 0.41
N ILE A 411 22.00 -11.34 -0.48
CA ILE A 411 22.31 -11.37 -1.91
C ILE A 411 23.71 -10.79 -2.18
N GLU A 412 24.07 -9.66 -1.57
CA GLU A 412 25.43 -9.09 -1.62
C GLU A 412 26.48 -10.15 -1.22
N LYS A 413 26.22 -10.91 -0.14
CA LYS A 413 27.11 -11.97 0.32
C LYS A 413 27.21 -13.14 -0.67
N LEU A 414 26.09 -13.59 -1.23
CA LEU A 414 26.07 -14.66 -2.25
C LEU A 414 26.83 -14.24 -3.51
N VAL A 415 26.57 -13.04 -4.03
CA VAL A 415 27.24 -12.51 -5.22
C VAL A 415 28.74 -12.34 -4.97
N ALA A 416 29.15 -11.87 -3.79
CA ALA A 416 30.56 -11.81 -3.39
C ALA A 416 31.23 -13.19 -3.34
N ALA A 417 30.48 -14.25 -3.04
CA ALA A 417 30.94 -15.64 -3.09
C ALA A 417 30.89 -16.26 -4.51
N GLY A 418 30.59 -15.49 -5.55
CA GLY A 418 30.47 -15.97 -6.93
C GLY A 418 29.16 -16.69 -7.25
N ILE A 419 28.19 -16.61 -6.34
CA ILE A 419 26.83 -17.16 -6.49
C ILE A 419 25.94 -16.01 -7.00
N ASP A 420 26.01 -15.80 -8.31
CA ASP A 420 25.54 -14.61 -9.01
C ASP A 420 24.37 -14.87 -9.98
N THR A 421 23.78 -16.07 -9.92
CA THR A 421 22.61 -16.41 -10.73
C THR A 421 21.57 -17.17 -9.92
N LEU A 422 20.31 -17.18 -10.38
CA LEU A 422 19.23 -17.90 -9.70
C LEU A 422 19.48 -19.41 -9.72
N GLU A 423 19.99 -19.92 -10.84
CA GLU A 423 20.35 -21.31 -11.04
C GLU A 423 21.38 -21.76 -10.00
N LYS A 424 22.42 -20.95 -9.76
CA LYS A 424 23.39 -21.23 -8.70
C LYS A 424 22.73 -21.27 -7.34
N ILE A 425 21.89 -20.28 -7.03
CA ILE A 425 21.23 -20.16 -5.72
C ILE A 425 20.34 -21.36 -5.42
N TYR A 426 19.48 -21.77 -6.36
CA TYR A 426 18.56 -22.90 -6.17
C TYR A 426 19.28 -24.25 -6.04
N ASN A 427 20.50 -24.38 -6.58
CA ASN A 427 21.34 -25.57 -6.47
C ASN A 427 22.15 -25.66 -5.17
N LEU A 428 22.20 -24.61 -4.34
CA LEU A 428 22.98 -24.61 -3.09
C LEU A 428 22.39 -25.58 -2.06
N ASN A 429 23.22 -26.36 -1.40
CA ASN A 429 22.87 -27.08 -0.18
C ASN A 429 23.23 -26.26 1.08
N GLU A 430 22.94 -26.79 2.27
CA GLU A 430 23.25 -26.12 3.54
C GLU A 430 24.75 -25.83 3.73
N GLU A 431 25.62 -26.73 3.26
CA GLU A 431 27.08 -26.60 3.34
C GLU A 431 27.60 -25.50 2.40
N ASP A 432 27.03 -25.36 1.21
CA ASP A 432 27.40 -24.30 0.28
C ASP A 432 27.07 -22.90 0.86
N PHE A 433 25.93 -22.76 1.55
CA PHE A 433 25.60 -21.53 2.27
C PHE A 433 26.58 -21.26 3.43
N LEU A 434 27.00 -22.29 4.17
CA LEU A 434 28.05 -22.12 5.19
C LEU A 434 29.35 -21.62 4.58
N GLN A 435 29.78 -22.19 3.44
CA GLN A 435 30.98 -21.77 2.72
C GLN A 435 30.87 -20.34 2.17
N ALA A 436 29.67 -19.90 1.80
CA ALA A 436 29.39 -18.51 1.41
C ALA A 436 29.37 -17.53 2.60
N GLY A 437 29.62 -18.00 3.84
CA GLY A 437 29.77 -17.18 5.03
C GLY A 437 28.47 -16.92 5.80
N PHE A 438 27.45 -17.76 5.63
CA PHE A 438 26.24 -17.74 6.44
C PHE A 438 26.42 -18.60 7.71
N GLY A 439 25.68 -18.27 8.78
CA GLY A 439 25.71 -19.05 10.02
C GLY A 439 24.88 -20.35 9.90
N PRO A 440 25.15 -21.40 10.70
CA PRO A 440 24.51 -22.72 10.54
C PRO A 440 22.97 -22.69 10.52
N VAL A 441 22.35 -21.94 11.44
CA VAL A 441 20.89 -21.79 11.50
C VAL A 441 20.36 -21.05 10.27
N GLN A 442 21.08 -20.02 9.82
CA GLN A 442 20.68 -19.22 8.66
C GLN A 442 20.80 -20.05 7.37
N SER A 443 21.87 -20.82 7.19
CA SER A 443 22.08 -21.71 6.05
C SER A 443 20.95 -22.73 5.91
N LYS A 444 20.59 -23.38 7.03
CA LYS A 444 19.46 -24.31 7.09
C LYS A 444 18.14 -23.64 6.72
N ASN A 445 17.88 -22.44 7.25
CA ASN A 445 16.68 -21.69 6.93
C ASN A 445 16.63 -21.30 5.44
N LEU A 446 17.73 -20.83 4.85
CA LEU A 446 17.79 -20.45 3.43
C LEU A 446 17.51 -21.65 2.51
N ARG A 447 18.13 -22.80 2.77
CA ARG A 447 17.87 -24.04 2.03
C ARG A 447 16.40 -24.46 2.15
N ARG A 448 15.87 -24.47 3.37
CA ARG A 448 14.45 -24.79 3.63
C ARG A 448 13.49 -23.87 2.87
N GLU A 449 13.74 -22.55 2.84
CA GLU A 449 12.88 -21.62 2.11
C GLU A 449 12.93 -21.86 0.59
N LEU A 450 14.09 -22.20 0.03
CA LEU A 450 14.19 -22.59 -1.38
C LEU A 450 13.39 -23.86 -1.67
N ASP A 451 13.52 -24.90 -0.86
CA ASP A 451 12.75 -26.16 -1.01
C ASP A 451 11.24 -25.92 -0.90
N ARG A 452 10.84 -25.15 0.10
CA ARG A 452 9.44 -24.77 0.32
C ARG A 452 8.88 -24.02 -0.88
N SER A 453 9.65 -23.12 -1.49
CA SER A 453 9.22 -22.30 -2.62
C SER A 453 8.89 -23.11 -3.89
N ILE A 454 9.49 -24.30 -4.03
CA ILE A 454 9.21 -25.22 -5.15
C ILE A 454 7.89 -25.97 -4.91
N GLN A 455 7.62 -26.34 -3.65
CA GLN A 455 6.45 -27.16 -3.28
C GLN A 455 5.16 -26.35 -3.11
N VAL A 456 5.28 -25.14 -2.57
CA VAL A 456 4.13 -24.27 -2.32
C VAL A 456 3.60 -23.73 -3.66
N GLU A 457 2.28 -23.70 -3.78
CA GLU A 457 1.64 -23.18 -4.99
C GLU A 457 1.97 -21.70 -5.19
N ILE A 458 2.36 -21.32 -6.42
CA ILE A 458 2.55 -19.93 -6.83
C ILE A 458 1.87 -19.69 -8.18
N GLU A 459 1.29 -18.52 -8.37
CA GLU A 459 0.65 -18.19 -9.65
C GLU A 459 1.69 -18.03 -10.76
N ASP A 460 1.46 -18.68 -11.90
CA ASP A 460 2.36 -18.66 -13.06
C ASP A 460 2.69 -17.23 -13.56
N TRP A 461 1.73 -16.31 -13.48
CA TRP A 461 1.92 -14.91 -13.84
C TRP A 461 2.82 -14.16 -12.86
N ARG A 462 2.77 -14.53 -11.57
CA ARG A 462 3.62 -13.95 -10.53
C ARG A 462 5.03 -14.46 -10.71
N PHE A 463 5.18 -15.77 -10.92
CA PHE A 463 6.44 -16.43 -11.24
C PHE A 463 7.11 -15.81 -12.48
N LEU A 464 6.39 -15.68 -13.60
CA LEU A 464 6.90 -15.02 -14.82
C LEU A 464 7.34 -13.57 -14.57
N SER A 465 6.55 -12.80 -13.81
CA SER A 465 6.87 -11.40 -13.52
C SER A 465 8.14 -11.23 -12.68
N ALA A 466 8.56 -12.26 -11.93
CA ALA A 466 9.75 -12.21 -11.08
C ALA A 466 11.06 -12.13 -11.87
N PHE A 467 11.07 -12.59 -13.12
CA PHE A 467 12.26 -12.50 -14.01
C PHE A 467 12.53 -11.07 -14.51
N GLY A 468 11.62 -10.13 -14.25
CA GLY A 468 11.85 -8.70 -14.49
C GLY A 468 12.02 -8.32 -15.95
N ILE A 469 11.33 -9.00 -16.86
CA ILE A 469 11.30 -8.70 -18.30
C ILE A 469 10.74 -7.30 -18.53
N SER A 470 11.38 -6.54 -19.44
CA SER A 470 10.96 -5.18 -19.77
C SER A 470 9.51 -5.18 -20.27
N GLN A 471 8.71 -4.20 -19.83
CA GLN A 471 7.30 -4.06 -20.21
C GLN A 471 6.37 -5.23 -19.80
N LEU A 472 6.87 -6.22 -19.04
CA LEU A 472 6.10 -7.39 -18.59
C LEU A 472 5.99 -7.43 -17.05
N GLY A 473 5.23 -6.49 -16.48
CA GLY A 473 4.94 -6.48 -15.05
C GLY A 473 3.82 -7.45 -14.66
N ARG A 474 3.54 -7.63 -13.35
CA ARG A 474 2.53 -8.58 -12.82
C ARG A 474 1.21 -8.65 -13.61
N GLY A 475 0.58 -7.49 -13.85
CA GLY A 475 -0.69 -7.43 -14.58
C GLY A 475 -0.57 -7.80 -16.06
N ASP A 476 0.56 -7.45 -16.69
CA ASP A 476 0.83 -7.76 -18.08
C ASP A 476 1.25 -9.23 -18.25
N SER A 477 2.04 -9.78 -17.33
CA SER A 477 2.31 -11.23 -17.24
C SER A 477 1.02 -12.03 -17.12
N ARG A 478 0.08 -11.59 -16.27
CA ARG A 478 -1.23 -12.25 -16.13
C ARG A 478 -2.03 -12.18 -17.42
N ARG A 479 -2.07 -11.01 -18.07
CA ARG A 479 -2.79 -10.84 -19.34
C ARG A 479 -2.21 -11.70 -20.46
N LEU A 480 -0.88 -11.80 -20.53
CA LEU A 480 -0.20 -12.68 -21.49
C LEU A 480 -0.55 -14.15 -21.23
N LEU A 481 -0.51 -14.59 -19.97
CA LEU A 481 -0.80 -15.98 -19.60
C LEU A 481 -2.28 -16.38 -19.68
N GLN A 482 -3.20 -15.41 -19.81
CA GLN A 482 -4.59 -15.66 -20.18
C GLN A 482 -4.78 -16.08 -21.65
N HIS A 483 -3.75 -15.91 -22.48
CA HIS A 483 -3.80 -16.24 -23.91
C HIS A 483 -2.79 -17.34 -24.27
N ILE A 484 -1.62 -17.35 -23.63
CA ILE A 484 -0.50 -18.22 -23.99
C ILE A 484 0.06 -18.86 -22.72
N ARG A 485 0.14 -20.20 -22.66
CA ARG A 485 0.72 -20.89 -21.51
C ARG A 485 2.20 -20.53 -21.34
N ILE A 486 2.68 -20.51 -20.10
CA ILE A 486 4.07 -20.17 -19.78
C ILE A 486 5.07 -21.01 -20.58
N ASN A 487 4.81 -22.32 -20.75
CA ASN A 487 5.67 -23.24 -21.48
C ASN A 487 5.75 -23.01 -23.00
N ASN A 488 4.90 -22.14 -23.56
CA ASN A 488 4.87 -21.81 -24.97
C ASN A 488 5.45 -20.41 -25.27
N LEU A 489 5.92 -19.70 -24.24
CA LEU A 489 6.47 -18.35 -24.39
C LEU A 489 7.85 -18.32 -25.06
N ASP A 490 8.48 -19.47 -25.31
CA ASP A 490 9.69 -19.56 -26.14
C ASP A 490 9.43 -19.36 -27.63
N LYS A 491 8.20 -19.65 -28.06
CA LYS A 491 7.79 -19.66 -29.47
C LYS A 491 6.89 -18.49 -29.83
N VAL A 492 6.43 -17.73 -28.85
CA VAL A 492 5.53 -16.60 -29.08
C VAL A 492 6.21 -15.55 -29.95
N THR A 493 5.44 -15.01 -30.89
CA THR A 493 5.86 -13.96 -31.81
C THR A 493 5.37 -12.59 -31.36
N LYS A 494 6.02 -11.53 -31.87
CA LYS A 494 5.59 -10.13 -31.62
C LYS A 494 4.12 -9.92 -32.02
N ASP A 495 3.72 -10.46 -33.16
CA ASP A 495 2.38 -10.26 -33.71
C ASP A 495 1.32 -10.95 -32.84
N GLU A 496 1.56 -12.18 -32.37
CA GLU A 496 0.67 -12.87 -31.42
C GLU A 496 0.50 -12.10 -30.11
N ILE A 497 1.56 -11.45 -29.59
CA ILE A 497 1.43 -10.60 -28.40
C ILE A 497 0.60 -9.33 -28.73
N MET A 498 0.77 -8.75 -29.91
CA MET A 498 0.04 -7.56 -30.34
C MET A 498 -1.46 -7.80 -30.55
N GLU A 499 -1.88 -9.04 -30.84
CA GLU A 499 -3.29 -9.42 -30.91
C GLU A 499 -3.99 -9.38 -29.53
N ILE A 500 -3.22 -9.41 -28.44
CA ILE A 500 -3.75 -9.34 -27.08
C ILE A 500 -4.04 -7.87 -26.71
N GLU A 501 -5.29 -7.58 -26.39
CA GLU A 501 -5.73 -6.22 -25.99
C GLU A 501 -4.86 -5.67 -24.86
N GLY A 502 -4.27 -4.49 -25.07
CA GLY A 502 -3.42 -3.82 -24.07
C GLY A 502 -1.91 -3.94 -24.32
N PHE A 503 -1.49 -4.72 -25.32
CA PHE A 503 -0.12 -4.73 -25.82
C PHE A 503 -0.02 -3.94 -27.13
N ALA A 504 0.90 -2.97 -27.15
CA ALA A 504 1.21 -2.17 -28.34
C ALA A 504 2.55 -2.60 -28.95
N GLU A 505 2.81 -2.17 -30.17
CA GLU A 505 4.00 -2.57 -30.95
C GLU A 505 5.32 -2.50 -30.18
N ILE A 506 5.59 -1.36 -29.53
CA ILE A 506 6.83 -1.14 -28.77
C ILE A 506 6.91 -2.10 -27.57
N SER A 507 5.82 -2.24 -26.79
CA SER A 507 5.81 -3.16 -25.66
C SER A 507 5.98 -4.61 -26.09
N SER A 508 5.35 -5.03 -27.19
CA SER A 508 5.46 -6.40 -27.69
C SER A 508 6.89 -6.71 -28.14
N ALA A 509 7.56 -5.77 -28.82
CA ALA A 509 8.96 -5.93 -29.21
C ALA A 509 9.89 -6.06 -27.98
N ASP A 510 9.75 -5.17 -26.99
CA ASP A 510 10.54 -5.22 -25.75
C ASP A 510 10.32 -6.52 -24.96
N ILE A 511 9.08 -7.02 -24.94
CA ILE A 511 8.73 -8.28 -24.26
C ILE A 511 9.40 -9.46 -24.95
N ILE A 512 9.34 -9.54 -26.29
CA ILE A 512 10.01 -10.60 -27.06
C ILE A 512 11.52 -10.59 -26.83
N GLU A 513 12.17 -9.42 -26.95
CA GLU A 513 13.60 -9.30 -26.70
C GLU A 513 13.96 -9.77 -25.29
N GLY A 514 13.18 -9.34 -24.29
CA GLY A 514 13.39 -9.73 -22.91
C GLY A 514 13.13 -11.21 -22.64
N LEU A 515 12.08 -11.79 -23.23
CA LEU A 515 11.78 -13.22 -23.16
C LEU A 515 12.91 -14.03 -23.77
N THR A 516 13.33 -13.75 -25.01
CA THR A 516 14.45 -14.44 -25.67
C THR A 516 15.71 -14.42 -24.82
N LYS A 517 16.04 -13.25 -24.24
CA LYS A 517 17.23 -13.10 -23.39
C LYS A 517 17.14 -13.84 -22.06
N LYS A 518 15.94 -13.92 -21.44
CA LYS A 518 15.73 -14.53 -20.12
C LYS A 518 15.28 -15.98 -20.19
N TRP A 519 14.89 -16.47 -21.35
CA TRP A 519 14.33 -17.80 -21.53
C TRP A 519 15.23 -18.93 -21.01
N PRO A 520 16.56 -18.92 -21.24
CA PRO A 520 17.44 -19.97 -20.69
C PRO A 520 17.33 -20.09 -19.17
N THR A 521 17.31 -18.95 -18.47
CA THR A 521 17.12 -18.90 -17.01
C THR A 521 15.71 -19.30 -16.60
N ILE A 522 14.68 -18.79 -17.28
CA ILE A 522 13.27 -19.16 -16.99
C ILE A 522 13.09 -20.67 -17.10
N LYS A 523 13.57 -21.27 -18.19
CA LYS A 523 13.50 -22.70 -18.43
C LYS A 523 14.23 -23.48 -17.33
N HIS A 524 15.46 -23.10 -17.00
CA HIS A 524 16.22 -23.79 -15.95
C HIS A 524 15.52 -23.72 -14.59
N ILE A 525 14.92 -22.58 -14.25
CA ILE A 525 14.14 -22.46 -13.01
C ILE A 525 12.84 -23.28 -13.08
N LEU A 526 12.16 -23.35 -14.24
CA LEU A 526 11.00 -24.23 -14.44
C LEU A 526 11.36 -25.72 -14.28
N ASP A 527 12.58 -26.12 -14.64
CA ASP A 527 13.04 -27.52 -14.53
C ASP A 527 13.12 -28.01 -13.06
N PHE A 528 13.15 -27.11 -12.07
CA PHE A 528 12.98 -27.47 -10.64
C PHE A 528 11.55 -27.91 -10.30
N SER A 529 10.61 -27.92 -11.27
CA SER A 529 9.23 -28.41 -11.12
C SER A 529 8.42 -27.64 -10.05
N PHE A 530 8.46 -26.32 -10.11
CA PHE A 530 7.62 -25.46 -9.28
C PHE A 530 6.13 -25.83 -9.39
N ASN A 531 5.43 -25.81 -8.26
CA ASN A 531 3.98 -25.97 -8.19
C ASN A 531 3.26 -24.71 -8.71
N LEU A 532 3.11 -24.60 -10.04
CA LEU A 532 2.51 -23.44 -10.67
C LEU A 532 0.98 -23.55 -10.77
N SER A 533 0.27 -22.60 -10.15
CA SER A 533 -1.15 -22.37 -10.41
C SER A 533 -1.31 -21.73 -11.79
N GLN A 534 -1.85 -22.49 -12.73
CA GLN A 534 -1.96 -22.04 -14.12
C GLN A 534 -3.06 -20.99 -14.28
N THR A 535 -2.73 -19.87 -14.94
CA THR A 535 -3.72 -18.89 -15.35
C THR A 535 -4.67 -19.51 -16.39
N PRO A 536 -6.00 -19.49 -16.18
CA PRO A 536 -6.95 -20.05 -17.14
C PRO A 536 -6.86 -19.35 -18.50
N LEU A 537 -6.83 -20.13 -19.58
CA LEU A 537 -6.88 -19.57 -20.93
C LEU A 537 -8.29 -19.08 -21.26
N LEU A 538 -8.39 -17.90 -21.88
CA LEU A 538 -9.68 -17.35 -22.33
C LEU A 538 -10.31 -18.22 -23.43
N ALA A 539 -9.50 -18.89 -24.25
CA ALA A 539 -9.99 -19.82 -25.27
C ALA A 539 -10.64 -21.06 -24.66
N GLU A 540 -10.04 -21.63 -23.59
CA GLU A 540 -10.59 -22.79 -22.89
C GLU A 540 -11.86 -22.42 -22.10
N SER A 541 -11.89 -21.21 -21.53
CA SER A 541 -13.06 -20.70 -20.80
C SER A 541 -14.30 -20.61 -21.72
N LYS A 542 -14.13 -20.30 -23.01
CA LYS A 542 -15.25 -20.27 -23.98
C LYS A 542 -15.73 -21.67 -24.43
N ALA A 543 -14.96 -22.72 -24.21
CA ALA A 543 -15.31 -24.09 -24.64
C ALA A 543 -16.18 -24.85 -23.63
N VAL A 544 -16.35 -24.33 -22.42
CA VAL A 544 -17.20 -24.95 -21.40
C VAL A 544 -18.65 -24.79 -21.83
N LYS A 545 -19.31 -25.90 -22.23
CA LYS A 545 -20.75 -25.90 -22.49
C LYS A 545 -21.47 -25.86 -21.15
N SER A 546 -21.75 -24.64 -20.69
CA SER A 546 -22.64 -24.38 -19.56
C SER A 546 -23.75 -23.42 -19.98
N PRO A 547 -24.86 -23.37 -19.24
CA PRO A 547 -25.93 -22.40 -19.46
C PRO A 547 -25.50 -20.93 -19.37
N VAL A 548 -24.31 -20.67 -18.82
CA VAL A 548 -23.75 -19.33 -18.61
C VAL A 548 -22.50 -19.07 -19.44
N SER A 549 -22.13 -19.98 -20.33
CA SER A 549 -20.98 -19.84 -21.20
C SER A 549 -21.12 -18.64 -22.14
N GLY A 550 -20.11 -17.78 -22.16
CA GLY A 550 -20.10 -16.52 -22.92
C GLY A 550 -21.02 -15.42 -22.39
N MET A 551 -21.81 -15.69 -21.33
CA MET A 551 -22.68 -14.68 -20.73
C MET A 551 -21.90 -13.71 -19.87
N LYS A 552 -22.24 -12.42 -19.95
CA LYS A 552 -21.71 -11.35 -19.11
C LYS A 552 -22.50 -11.25 -17.82
N LEU A 553 -21.90 -11.69 -16.73
CA LEU A 553 -22.53 -11.78 -15.42
C LEU A 553 -22.08 -10.66 -14.48
N VAL A 554 -23.01 -10.14 -13.69
CA VAL A 554 -22.71 -9.23 -12.57
C VAL A 554 -23.27 -9.85 -11.30
N PHE A 555 -22.42 -9.98 -10.28
CA PHE A 555 -22.84 -10.41 -8.94
C PHE A 555 -23.04 -9.20 -8.03
N THR A 556 -24.16 -9.16 -7.30
CA THR A 556 -24.51 -8.06 -6.38
C THR A 556 -25.25 -8.59 -5.15
N GLY A 557 -25.17 -7.88 -4.03
CA GLY A 557 -25.70 -8.39 -2.74
C GLY A 557 -24.79 -9.41 -2.08
N LYS A 558 -25.05 -9.70 -0.80
CA LYS A 558 -24.35 -10.69 0.02
C LYS A 558 -24.77 -12.09 -0.43
N MET A 559 -23.80 -12.89 -0.87
CA MET A 559 -24.07 -14.27 -1.28
C MET A 559 -24.27 -15.17 -0.05
N VAL A 560 -25.28 -16.02 -0.05
CA VAL A 560 -25.68 -16.91 1.06
C VAL A 560 -25.21 -18.35 0.82
N LYS A 561 -25.24 -18.83 -0.43
CA LYS A 561 -24.86 -20.23 -0.77
C LYS A 561 -23.35 -20.45 -0.95
N GLY A 562 -22.54 -19.40 -0.87
CA GLY A 562 -21.08 -19.45 -0.99
C GLY A 562 -20.44 -18.05 -0.96
N SER A 563 -19.11 -17.96 -0.92
CA SER A 563 -18.46 -16.64 -1.02
C SER A 563 -18.64 -16.07 -2.42
N ARG A 564 -18.81 -14.74 -2.53
CA ARG A 564 -18.99 -14.08 -3.84
C ARG A 564 -17.81 -14.35 -4.77
N ASP A 565 -16.59 -14.44 -4.22
CA ASP A 565 -15.39 -14.68 -5.02
C ASP A 565 -15.29 -16.15 -5.46
N GLN A 566 -15.76 -17.10 -4.63
CA GLN A 566 -15.90 -18.49 -5.05
C GLN A 566 -16.95 -18.63 -6.15
N MET A 567 -18.10 -17.96 -6.02
CA MET A 567 -19.14 -17.98 -7.07
C MET A 567 -18.66 -17.34 -8.38
N LYS A 568 -17.87 -16.26 -8.30
CA LYS A 568 -17.21 -15.66 -9.46
C LYS A 568 -16.19 -16.61 -10.08
N LYS A 569 -15.37 -17.28 -9.27
CA LYS A 569 -14.40 -18.29 -9.72
C LYS A 569 -15.12 -19.43 -10.45
N ASN A 570 -16.17 -19.99 -9.84
CA ASN A 570 -16.99 -21.03 -10.46
C ASN A 570 -17.66 -20.54 -11.76
N ALA A 571 -18.16 -19.30 -11.79
CA ALA A 571 -18.75 -18.73 -13.00
C ALA A 571 -17.72 -18.59 -14.15
N LEU A 572 -16.49 -18.15 -13.84
CA LEU A 572 -15.39 -18.12 -14.80
C LEU A 572 -15.02 -19.52 -15.27
N GLU A 573 -14.97 -20.51 -14.37
CA GLU A 573 -14.73 -21.92 -14.70
C GLU A 573 -15.85 -22.50 -15.58
N LEU A 574 -17.08 -22.00 -15.46
CA LEU A 574 -18.22 -22.35 -16.32
C LEU A 574 -18.26 -21.56 -17.64
N GLY A 575 -17.26 -20.71 -17.89
CA GLY A 575 -17.11 -19.99 -19.15
C GLY A 575 -17.83 -18.64 -19.24
N ALA A 576 -18.29 -18.10 -18.12
CA ALA A 576 -18.92 -16.79 -18.07
C ALA A 576 -17.90 -15.63 -18.05
N GLU A 577 -18.29 -14.47 -18.56
CA GLU A 577 -17.52 -13.23 -18.49
C GLU A 577 -17.98 -12.37 -17.31
N LEU A 578 -17.10 -12.04 -16.35
CA LEU A 578 -17.48 -11.24 -15.19
C LEU A 578 -17.37 -9.74 -15.41
N GLN A 579 -18.40 -9.01 -15.03
CA GLN A 579 -18.43 -7.55 -15.06
C GLN A 579 -18.56 -6.95 -13.65
N SER A 580 -17.88 -5.83 -13.42
CA SER A 580 -17.95 -5.11 -12.15
C SER A 580 -19.21 -4.23 -12.01
N SER A 581 -19.83 -3.89 -13.15
CA SER A 581 -21.01 -3.02 -13.21
C SER A 581 -22.00 -3.47 -14.28
N VAL A 582 -23.27 -3.16 -14.05
CA VAL A 582 -24.36 -3.43 -14.99
C VAL A 582 -24.25 -2.46 -16.17
N SER A 583 -24.27 -2.98 -17.39
CA SER A 583 -24.20 -2.25 -18.66
C SER A 583 -25.19 -2.82 -19.67
N ALA A 584 -25.43 -2.15 -20.80
CA ALA A 584 -26.29 -2.67 -21.86
C ALA A 584 -25.79 -3.99 -22.47
N LYS A 585 -24.54 -4.40 -22.20
CA LYS A 585 -23.95 -5.67 -22.62
C LYS A 585 -24.05 -6.77 -21.56
N THR A 586 -24.63 -6.49 -20.39
CA THR A 586 -24.74 -7.46 -19.30
C THR A 586 -25.93 -8.38 -19.58
N ASP A 587 -25.70 -9.69 -19.51
CA ASP A 587 -26.74 -10.68 -19.79
C ASP A 587 -27.52 -11.08 -18.52
N LEU A 588 -26.85 -11.10 -17.37
CA LEU A 588 -27.45 -11.53 -16.11
C LEU A 588 -26.93 -10.75 -14.90
N LEU A 589 -27.85 -10.29 -14.05
CA LEU A 589 -27.55 -9.77 -12.72
C LEU A 589 -27.95 -10.82 -11.67
N ILE A 590 -26.97 -11.39 -10.98
CA ILE A 590 -27.16 -12.35 -9.89
C ILE A 590 -27.20 -11.59 -8.56
N CYS A 591 -28.32 -11.71 -7.86
CA CYS A 591 -28.65 -11.02 -6.64
C CYS A 591 -28.61 -11.98 -5.44
N GLY A 592 -27.71 -11.72 -4.50
CA GLY A 592 -27.81 -12.27 -3.15
C GLY A 592 -28.70 -11.43 -2.25
N GLU A 593 -28.50 -11.50 -0.94
CA GLU A 593 -29.22 -10.66 0.03
C GLU A 593 -28.73 -9.20 0.03
N LYS A 594 -29.55 -8.28 0.54
CA LYS A 594 -29.18 -6.86 0.78
C LYS A 594 -28.58 -6.17 -0.47
N VAL A 595 -29.21 -6.36 -1.63
CA VAL A 595 -28.78 -5.72 -2.88
C VAL A 595 -29.08 -4.23 -2.84
N GLY A 596 -28.06 -3.40 -3.07
CA GLY A 596 -28.23 -1.95 -3.16
C GLY A 596 -29.11 -1.53 -4.37
N PRO A 597 -29.91 -0.46 -4.24
CA PRO A 597 -30.94 -0.09 -5.21
C PRO A 597 -30.37 0.31 -6.58
N THR A 598 -29.14 0.82 -6.63
CA THR A 598 -28.53 1.38 -7.84
C THR A 598 -28.34 0.35 -8.96
N LYS A 599 -27.86 -0.86 -8.66
CA LYS A 599 -27.61 -1.90 -9.68
C LYS A 599 -28.90 -2.58 -10.13
N LEU A 600 -29.85 -2.77 -9.21
CA LEU A 600 -31.20 -3.27 -9.51
C LEU A 600 -31.96 -2.29 -10.43
N ALA A 601 -32.02 -1.01 -10.06
CA ALA A 601 -32.67 0.02 -10.87
C ALA A 601 -32.00 0.17 -12.24
N LYS A 602 -30.66 0.08 -12.31
CA LYS A 602 -29.93 0.12 -13.58
C LYS A 602 -30.21 -1.11 -14.45
N ALA A 603 -30.31 -2.30 -13.87
CA ALA A 603 -30.67 -3.51 -14.60
C ALA A 603 -32.11 -3.46 -15.13
N GLN A 604 -33.06 -3.02 -14.31
CA GLN A 604 -34.46 -2.81 -14.70
C GLN A 604 -34.59 -1.80 -15.85
N LYS A 605 -33.90 -0.66 -15.76
CA LYS A 605 -33.90 0.38 -16.81
C LYS A 605 -33.34 -0.12 -18.14
N LEU A 606 -32.38 -1.04 -18.09
CA LEU A 606 -31.71 -1.60 -19.26
C LEU A 606 -32.34 -2.92 -19.74
N GLY A 607 -33.41 -3.41 -19.09
CA GLY A 607 -34.08 -4.66 -19.43
C GLY A 607 -33.26 -5.92 -19.18
N ILE A 608 -32.28 -5.87 -18.27
CA ILE A 608 -31.35 -6.97 -17.99
C ILE A 608 -32.01 -7.97 -17.05
N ARG A 609 -31.85 -9.26 -17.33
CA ARG A 609 -32.41 -10.33 -16.50
C ARG A 609 -31.79 -10.32 -15.12
N VAL A 610 -32.65 -10.25 -14.09
CA VAL A 610 -32.26 -10.30 -12.68
C VAL A 610 -32.68 -11.64 -12.12
N VAL A 611 -31.76 -12.34 -11.44
CA VAL A 611 -32.02 -13.63 -10.79
C VAL A 611 -31.47 -13.62 -9.37
N SER A 612 -32.13 -14.36 -8.47
CA SER A 612 -31.61 -14.70 -7.16
C SER A 612 -30.46 -15.73 -7.25
N GLU A 613 -29.71 -15.90 -6.16
CA GLU A 613 -28.74 -16.99 -6.02
C GLU A 613 -29.34 -18.38 -6.25
N GLU A 614 -30.60 -18.56 -5.82
CA GLU A 614 -31.29 -19.83 -5.98
C GLU A 614 -31.63 -20.11 -7.44
N GLU A 615 -32.18 -19.12 -8.14
CA GLU A 615 -32.47 -19.21 -9.57
C GLU A 615 -31.19 -19.35 -10.40
N TYR A 616 -30.08 -18.73 -9.97
CA TYR A 616 -28.77 -18.94 -10.58
C TYR A 616 -28.30 -20.39 -10.39
N GLY A 617 -28.42 -20.94 -9.18
CA GLY A 617 -28.09 -22.34 -8.92
C GLY A 617 -28.93 -23.31 -9.77
N ILE A 618 -30.23 -23.06 -9.93
CA ILE A 618 -31.12 -23.84 -10.80
C ILE A 618 -30.73 -23.69 -12.27
N LEU A 619 -30.33 -22.48 -12.69
CA LEU A 619 -29.86 -22.22 -14.06
C LEU A 619 -28.63 -23.05 -14.40
N LEU A 620 -27.70 -23.24 -13.46
CA LEU A 620 -26.47 -24.01 -13.64
C LEU A 620 -26.68 -25.53 -13.72
N GLN A 621 -27.84 -26.05 -13.32
CA GLN A 621 -28.17 -27.48 -13.35
C GLN A 621 -28.85 -27.93 -14.65
N ARG A 622 -29.10 -27.01 -15.58
CA ARG A 622 -29.65 -27.27 -16.92
C ARG A 622 -28.53 -27.49 -17.93
#